data_AF-A0A8J7C9S0-F1
#
_entry.id   AF-A0A8J7C9S0-F1
#
_cell.length_a   1.000
_cell.length_b   1.000
_cell.length_c   1.000
_cell.angle_alpha   90.00
_cell.angle_beta   90.00
_cell.angle_gamma   90.00
#
_symmetry.space_group_name_H-M   'P 1'
#
loop_
_entity.id
_entity.type
_entity.pdbx_description
1 polymer ?
#
loop_
_entity_poly.entity_id
_entity_poly.type
_entity_poly.pdbx_seq_one_letter_code
_entity_poly.pdbx_strand_id
1 'polypeptide(L)'
;MYKISSIARFLNLATFVTTLALVTVFSYPLKTRSQTPSNATPQSGCLSGYANGTVQGDRPITRNEFAAGLNACLNQVNQLIPTNRENLATKADLEVLLKRHRELNEQLRELNGRVNNVAPAQK
;
A
#
# COMPACT_ATOMS: atom_id res chain seq x y z
N MET A 1 -5.81 59.56 -18.84
CA MET A 1 -4.35 59.35 -19.03
C MET A 1 -3.80 58.60 -17.81
N TYR A 2 -3.93 57.26 -17.76
CA TYR A 2 -3.20 56.47 -16.77
C TYR A 2 -1.72 56.49 -17.16
N LYS A 3 -0.89 57.19 -16.36
CA LYS A 3 0.53 57.44 -16.65
C LYS A 3 1.28 56.11 -16.81
N ILE A 4 2.07 56.00 -17.87
CA ILE A 4 2.97 54.87 -18.21
C ILE A 4 3.83 54.40 -17.02
N SER A 5 4.13 55.30 -16.08
CA SER A 5 4.80 55.01 -14.81
C SER A 5 4.06 53.98 -13.93
N SER A 6 2.74 53.93 -13.97
CA SER A 6 1.96 52.96 -13.19
C SER A 6 2.15 51.54 -13.71
N ILE A 7 2.10 51.37 -15.04
CA ILE A 7 2.26 50.06 -15.72
C ILE A 7 3.67 49.49 -15.51
N ALA A 8 4.70 50.33 -15.55
CA ALA A 8 6.08 49.92 -15.29
C ALA A 8 6.30 49.43 -13.85
N ARG A 9 5.60 50.01 -12.86
CA ARG A 9 5.63 49.55 -11.47
C ARG A 9 4.93 48.19 -11.30
N PHE A 10 3.83 47.96 -12.00
CA PHE A 10 3.13 46.67 -11.98
C PHE A 10 3.92 45.54 -12.66
N LEU A 11 4.60 45.82 -13.79
CA LEU A 11 5.45 44.82 -14.45
C LEU A 11 6.61 44.39 -13.56
N ASN A 12 7.30 45.34 -12.90
CA ASN A 12 8.39 45.04 -11.97
C ASN A 12 7.92 44.26 -10.73
N LEU A 13 6.73 44.58 -10.21
CA LEU A 13 6.16 43.86 -9.08
C LEU A 13 5.81 42.41 -9.48
N ALA A 14 5.27 42.20 -10.68
CA ALA A 14 4.92 40.88 -11.19
C ALA A 14 6.15 39.99 -11.46
N THR A 15 7.24 40.53 -12.00
CA THR A 15 8.51 39.81 -12.14
C THR A 15 9.15 39.49 -10.79
N PHE A 16 9.04 40.39 -9.81
CA PHE A 16 9.55 40.14 -8.46
C PHE A 16 8.78 39.03 -7.75
N VAL A 17 7.43 39.02 -7.86
CA VAL A 17 6.59 37.99 -7.24
C VAL A 17 6.82 36.61 -7.87
N THR A 18 6.97 36.54 -9.20
CA THR A 18 7.20 35.27 -9.90
C THR A 18 8.60 34.70 -9.63
N THR A 19 9.62 35.54 -9.55
CA THR A 19 10.97 35.10 -9.18
C THR A 19 11.06 34.62 -7.73
N LEU A 20 10.40 35.31 -6.78
CA LEU A 20 10.33 34.86 -5.38
C LEU A 20 9.59 33.51 -5.23
N ALA A 21 8.50 33.32 -5.99
CA ALA A 21 7.77 32.05 -6.01
C ALA A 21 8.61 30.89 -6.56
N LEU A 22 9.44 31.13 -7.58
CA LEU A 22 10.35 30.09 -8.10
C LEU A 22 11.48 29.78 -7.10
N VAL A 23 12.11 30.80 -6.50
CA VAL A 23 13.20 30.61 -5.53
C VAL A 23 12.74 29.81 -4.32
N THR A 24 11.49 29.99 -3.88
CA THR A 24 10.91 29.20 -2.79
C THR A 24 10.69 27.73 -3.20
N VAL A 25 10.14 27.45 -4.38
CA VAL A 25 9.97 26.06 -4.85
C VAL A 25 11.30 25.32 -5.04
N PHE A 26 12.36 25.99 -5.49
CA PHE A 26 13.68 25.38 -5.71
C PHE A 26 14.53 25.24 -4.43
N SER A 27 14.35 26.13 -3.44
CA SER A 27 15.21 26.16 -2.23
C SER A 27 14.63 25.40 -1.04
N TYR A 28 13.31 25.13 -1.03
CA TYR A 28 12.74 24.24 -0.01
C TYR A 28 13.01 22.79 -0.40
N PRO A 29 13.75 22.01 0.42
CA PRO A 29 13.86 20.58 0.17
C PRO A 29 12.45 19.99 0.26
N LEU A 30 11.99 19.39 -0.84
CA LEU A 30 10.72 18.69 -0.93
C LEU A 30 10.79 17.45 -0.03
N LYS A 31 10.48 17.63 1.27
CA LYS A 31 10.61 16.59 2.30
C LYS A 31 9.45 15.58 2.30
N THR A 32 8.79 15.38 1.16
CA THR A 32 7.65 14.46 1.04
C THR A 32 7.89 13.42 -0.04
N ARG A 33 8.86 12.54 0.23
CA ARG A 33 8.79 11.15 -0.23
C ARG A 33 9.42 10.18 0.77
N SER A 34 9.25 10.40 2.06
CA SER A 34 9.39 9.30 3.02
C SER A 34 8.03 8.61 3.14
N GLN A 35 8.02 7.34 2.76
CA GLN A 35 6.88 6.44 2.89
C GLN A 35 6.23 6.64 4.27
N THR A 36 4.93 6.92 4.29
CA THR A 36 4.13 6.93 5.52
C THR A 36 4.24 5.57 6.18
N PRO A 37 4.60 5.45 7.47
CA PRO A 37 4.38 4.22 8.19
C PRO A 37 2.87 4.10 8.38
N SER A 38 2.23 3.27 7.55
CA SER A 38 0.88 2.82 7.83
C SER A 38 0.92 2.02 9.13
N ASN A 39 -0.12 2.16 9.97
CA ASN A 39 -0.29 1.42 11.23
C ASN A 39 -0.62 -0.08 11.00
N ALA A 40 -0.05 -0.68 9.97
CA ALA A 40 0.16 -2.12 9.93
C ALA A 40 1.53 -2.35 10.55
N THR A 41 1.66 -3.33 11.45
CA THR A 41 2.97 -3.83 11.89
C THR A 41 3.96 -3.75 10.72
N PRO A 42 5.05 -2.97 10.80
CA PRO A 42 6.05 -2.98 9.76
C PRO A 42 6.64 -4.38 9.81
N GLN A 43 6.10 -5.28 9.00
CA GLN A 43 6.89 -6.41 8.55
C GLN A 43 8.01 -5.74 7.77
N SER A 44 9.10 -5.44 8.48
CA SER A 44 10.33 -4.96 7.89
C SER A 44 10.62 -5.92 6.76
N GLY A 45 10.32 -5.46 5.54
CA GLY A 45 10.45 -6.27 4.36
C GLY A 45 11.87 -6.78 4.32
N CYS A 46 12.01 -7.96 3.75
CA CYS A 46 13.23 -8.57 3.23
C CYS A 46 14.33 -7.61 2.71
N LEU A 47 13.96 -6.40 2.29
CA LEU A 47 14.86 -5.28 2.05
C LEU A 47 15.11 -4.46 3.32
N SER A 48 16.01 -4.95 4.18
CA SER A 48 16.63 -4.17 5.25
C SER A 48 18.06 -3.86 4.83
N GLY A 49 18.37 -2.60 4.53
CA GLY A 49 19.60 -2.11 3.88
C GLY A 49 20.88 -2.95 4.05
N TYR A 50 21.78 -2.53 4.95
CA TYR A 50 23.05 -3.19 5.22
C TYR A 50 22.85 -4.46 6.07
N ALA A 51 23.86 -5.34 6.12
CA ALA A 51 23.82 -6.60 6.88
C ALA A 51 23.51 -6.45 8.39
N ASN A 52 23.62 -5.23 8.94
CA ASN A 52 23.22 -4.89 10.31
C ASN A 52 21.72 -4.49 10.44
N GLY A 53 20.93 -4.64 9.37
CA GLY A 53 19.51 -4.32 9.35
C GLY A 53 19.19 -2.81 9.31
N THR A 54 20.15 -1.96 8.92
CA THR A 54 19.93 -0.50 8.85
C THR A 54 19.98 0.00 7.42
N VAL A 55 19.16 1.02 7.11
CA VAL A 55 19.28 1.79 5.87
C VAL A 55 19.94 3.11 6.24
N GLN A 56 21.19 3.32 5.80
CA GLN A 56 21.86 4.60 5.99
C GLN A 56 21.30 5.60 4.97
N GLY A 57 20.17 6.22 5.31
CA GLY A 57 19.48 7.20 4.46
C GLY A 57 20.22 8.52 4.28
N ASP A 58 21.23 8.78 5.13
CA ASP A 58 22.03 10.01 5.09
C ASP A 58 23.17 9.99 4.07
N ARG A 59 23.34 8.88 3.33
CA ARG A 59 24.32 8.76 2.25
C ARG A 59 23.72 8.10 1.00
N PRO A 60 24.19 8.48 -0.20
CA PRO A 60 23.81 7.78 -1.43
C PRO A 60 24.29 6.32 -1.39
N ILE A 61 23.44 5.42 -1.87
CA ILE A 61 23.75 4.00 -2.04
C ILE A 61 24.39 3.76 -3.42
N THR A 62 25.40 2.90 -3.47
CA THR A 62 25.98 2.48 -4.77
C THR A 62 25.10 1.42 -5.44
N ARG A 63 25.20 1.29 -6.79
CA ARG A 63 24.49 0.22 -7.52
C ARG A 63 24.82 -1.19 -6.98
N ASN A 64 26.05 -1.41 -6.52
CA ASN A 64 26.51 -2.69 -6.00
C ASN A 64 25.91 -3.00 -4.63
N GLU A 65 25.85 -2.00 -3.74
CA GLU A 65 25.22 -2.16 -2.42
C GLU A 65 23.72 -2.46 -2.55
N PHE A 66 23.05 -1.81 -3.50
CA PHE A 66 21.66 -2.11 -3.81
C PHE A 66 21.48 -3.55 -4.35
N ALA A 67 22.34 -3.98 -5.28
CA ALA A 67 22.28 -5.34 -5.83
C ALA A 67 22.55 -6.41 -4.77
N ALA A 68 23.50 -6.18 -3.86
CA ALA A 68 23.79 -7.08 -2.74
C ALA A 68 22.60 -7.19 -1.78
N GLY A 69 21.98 -6.06 -1.42
CA GLY A 69 20.76 -6.04 -0.59
C GLY A 69 19.57 -6.74 -1.25
N LEU A 70 19.39 -6.55 -2.56
CA LEU A 70 18.33 -7.23 -3.32
C LEU A 70 18.58 -8.75 -3.42
N ASN A 71 19.82 -9.18 -3.65
CA ASN A 71 20.17 -10.60 -3.73
C ASN A 71 19.97 -11.31 -2.38
N ALA A 72 20.38 -10.67 -1.28
CA ALA A 72 20.12 -11.17 0.07
C ALA A 72 18.61 -11.32 0.32
N CYS A 73 17.83 -10.33 -0.11
CA CYS A 73 16.39 -10.39 -0.02
C CYS A 73 15.80 -11.57 -0.84
N LEU A 74 16.17 -11.73 -2.11
CA LEU A 74 15.68 -12.83 -2.93
C LEU A 74 15.96 -14.21 -2.30
N ASN A 75 17.11 -14.37 -1.65
CA ASN A 75 17.43 -15.60 -0.91
C ASN A 75 16.50 -15.83 0.30
N GLN A 76 16.18 -14.79 1.06
CA GLN A 76 15.24 -14.89 2.18
C GLN A 76 13.83 -15.25 1.68
N VAL A 77 13.38 -14.65 0.56
CA VAL A 77 12.08 -15.01 -0.05
C VAL A 77 12.07 -16.48 -0.45
N ASN A 78 13.14 -16.98 -1.08
CA ASN A 78 13.24 -18.38 -1.47
C ASN A 78 13.17 -19.35 -0.27
N GLN A 79 13.64 -18.94 0.90
CA GLN A 79 13.53 -19.72 2.14
C GLN A 79 12.13 -19.66 2.76
N LEU A 80 11.41 -18.54 2.60
CA LEU A 80 10.06 -18.35 3.12
C LEU A 80 8.97 -18.96 2.22
N ILE A 81 9.26 -19.18 0.93
CA ILE A 81 8.31 -19.81 0.00
C ILE A 81 7.89 -21.21 0.48
N PRO A 82 8.81 -22.15 0.85
CA PRO A 82 8.45 -23.47 1.36
C PRO A 82 7.60 -23.41 2.64
N THR A 83 7.97 -22.55 3.59
CA THR A 83 7.28 -22.42 4.89
C THR A 83 5.83 -21.95 4.74
N ASN A 84 5.57 -21.11 3.74
CA ASN A 84 4.20 -20.66 3.44
C ASN A 84 3.36 -21.69 2.68
N ARG A 85 3.94 -22.82 2.23
CA ARG A 85 3.16 -23.88 1.55
C ARG A 85 2.38 -24.75 2.52
N GLU A 86 2.82 -24.86 3.76
CA GLU A 86 2.18 -25.70 4.78
C GLU A 86 0.78 -25.18 5.18
N ASN A 87 0.50 -23.90 4.95
CA ASN A 87 -0.80 -23.27 5.21
C ASN A 87 -1.65 -23.07 3.95
N LEU A 88 -1.25 -23.63 2.80
CA LEU A 88 -2.06 -23.53 1.59
C LEU A 88 -3.25 -24.48 1.70
N ALA A 89 -4.45 -23.97 1.43
CA ALA A 89 -5.66 -24.78 1.36
C ALA A 89 -5.46 -25.91 0.35
N THR A 90 -5.66 -27.14 0.81
CA THR A 90 -5.56 -28.33 -0.03
C THR A 90 -6.85 -28.57 -0.80
N LYS A 91 -6.78 -29.42 -1.83
CA LYS A 91 -7.99 -29.86 -2.54
C LYS A 91 -8.98 -30.55 -1.60
N ALA A 92 -8.49 -31.28 -0.60
CA ALA A 92 -9.33 -31.91 0.43
C ALA A 92 -10.06 -30.86 1.28
N ASP A 93 -9.40 -29.77 1.66
CA ASP A 93 -10.05 -28.67 2.40
C ASP A 93 -11.18 -28.03 1.59
N LEU A 94 -10.96 -27.84 0.28
CA LEU A 94 -11.99 -27.34 -0.62
C LEU A 94 -13.20 -28.29 -0.70
N GLU A 95 -12.96 -29.60 -0.80
CA GLU A 95 -14.03 -30.61 -0.84
C GLU A 95 -14.85 -30.62 0.47
N VAL A 96 -14.20 -30.47 1.62
CA VAL A 96 -14.86 -30.35 2.93
C VAL A 96 -15.71 -29.07 2.99
N LEU A 97 -15.20 -27.94 2.51
CA LEU A 97 -15.95 -26.68 2.44
C LEU A 97 -17.19 -26.80 1.54
N LEU A 98 -17.04 -27.41 0.37
CA LEU A 98 -18.14 -27.63 -0.56
C LEU A 98 -19.21 -28.56 0.03
N LYS A 99 -18.80 -29.59 0.77
CA LYS A 99 -19.72 -30.48 1.49
C LYS A 99 -20.51 -29.71 2.54
N ARG A 100 -19.84 -28.92 3.39
CA ARG A 100 -20.53 -28.11 4.41
C ARG A 100 -21.48 -27.08 3.81
N HIS A 101 -21.11 -26.47 2.68
CA HIS A 101 -22.00 -25.57 1.96
C HIS A 101 -23.28 -26.25 1.46
N ARG A 102 -23.17 -27.48 0.93
CA ARG A 102 -24.35 -28.26 0.52
C ARG A 102 -25.27 -28.58 1.69
N GLU A 103 -24.69 -29.04 2.81
CA GLU A 103 -25.45 -29.36 4.03
C GLU A 103 -26.15 -28.13 4.60
N LEU A 104 -25.47 -26.97 4.63
CA LEU A 104 -26.08 -25.72 5.08
C LEU A 104 -27.26 -25.31 4.20
N ASN A 105 -27.13 -25.40 2.88
CA ASN A 105 -28.21 -25.06 1.96
C ASN A 105 -29.42 -25.99 2.12
N GLU A 106 -29.19 -27.27 2.41
CA GLU A 106 -30.27 -28.21 2.70
C GLU A 106 -30.97 -27.87 4.02
N GLN A 107 -30.20 -27.57 5.06
CA GLN A 107 -30.75 -27.12 6.35
C GLN A 107 -31.56 -25.83 6.21
N LEU A 108 -31.12 -24.89 5.37
CA LEU A 108 -31.87 -23.67 5.08
C LEU A 108 -33.17 -23.94 4.32
N ARG A 109 -33.19 -24.90 3.39
CA ARG A 109 -34.43 -25.33 2.71
C ARG A 109 -35.41 -25.95 3.69
N GLU A 110 -34.94 -26.83 4.56
CA GLU A 110 -35.75 -27.47 5.60
C GLU A 110 -36.30 -26.42 6.58
N LEU A 111 -35.45 -25.52 7.05
CA LEU A 111 -35.86 -24.44 7.95
C LEU A 111 -36.91 -23.53 7.31
N ASN A 112 -36.72 -23.13 6.06
CA ASN A 112 -37.73 -22.36 5.31
C ASN A 112 -39.04 -23.13 5.16
N GLY A 113 -38.98 -24.44 4.89
CA GLY A 113 -40.17 -25.29 4.86
C GLY A 113 -40.92 -25.27 6.18
N ARG A 114 -40.21 -25.38 7.31
CA ARG A 114 -40.82 -25.30 8.66
C ARG A 114 -41.39 -23.92 8.95
N VAL A 115 -40.69 -22.84 8.60
CA VAL A 115 -41.19 -21.46 8.75
C VAL A 115 -42.48 -21.26 7.94
N ASN A 116 -42.53 -21.75 6.70
CA ASN A 116 -43.71 -21.67 5.84
C ASN A 116 -44.89 -22.52 6.34
N ASN A 117 -44.64 -23.60 7.08
CA ASN A 117 -45.70 -24.43 7.67
C ASN A 117 -46.26 -23.84 8.96
N VAL A 118 -45.49 -23.00 9.67
CA VAL A 118 -45.91 -22.35 10.92
C VAL A 118 -46.51 -20.96 10.66
N ALA A 119 -46.08 -20.26 9.62
CA ALA A 119 -46.74 -19.08 9.11
C ALA A 119 -47.86 -19.52 8.15
N PRO A 120 -49.16 -19.53 8.53
CA PRO A 120 -50.20 -19.75 7.54
C PRO A 120 -50.03 -18.72 6.43
N ALA A 121 -50.06 -19.17 5.18
CA ALA A 121 -50.10 -18.29 4.02
C ALA A 121 -51.16 -17.22 4.29
N GLN A 122 -50.74 -15.97 4.44
CA GLN A 122 -51.66 -14.84 4.55
C GLN A 122 -52.51 -14.85 3.28
N LYS A 123 -53.76 -15.28 3.42
CA LYS A 123 -54.85 -14.97 2.52
C LYS A 123 -55.68 -13.87 3.17
#